data_AF-A0A0Q7TWN8-F1
#
_entry.id   AF-A0A0Q7TWN8-F1
#
_cell.length_a   1.000
_cell.length_b   1.000
_cell.length_c   1.000
_cell.angle_alpha   90.00
_cell.angle_beta   90.00
_cell.angle_gamma   90.00
#
_symmetry.space_group_name_H-M   'P 1'
#
loop_
_entity.id
_entity.type
_entity.pdbx_description
1 polymer ?
#
loop_
_entity_poly.entity_id
_entity_poly.type
_entity_poly.pdbx_seq_one_letter_code
_entity_poly.pdbx_strand_id
1 'polypeptide(L)'
;MKNMIDALVRRQNELKKDDRGFSLIELLVVVLIIGVLAAIAIPVYIGTVNAAKASAVEAAATTAKATYTALVFEYESDSDPTTTWSQAATEAAGKATSADISVVVAGTPATADDVEFTATHDDTAIAPFTTSTGAPTS
;
A
#
# COMPACT_ATOMS: atom_id res chain seq x y z
N MET A 1 73.25 4.74 -21.36
CA MET A 1 71.93 5.39 -21.55
C MET A 1 70.83 4.41 -21.96
N LYS A 2 71.10 3.37 -22.77
CA LYS A 2 70.09 2.41 -23.26
C LYS A 2 69.35 1.63 -22.14
N ASN A 3 70.06 1.18 -21.10
CA ASN A 3 69.47 0.39 -20.01
C ASN A 3 68.36 1.11 -19.19
N MET A 4 68.38 2.45 -19.11
CA MET A 4 67.38 3.22 -18.35
C MET A 4 66.11 3.47 -19.18
N ILE A 5 66.28 3.62 -20.50
CA ILE A 5 65.18 3.72 -21.45
C ILE A 5 64.43 2.39 -21.52
N ASP A 6 65.16 1.28 -21.55
CA ASP A 6 64.57 -0.07 -21.56
C ASP A 6 63.75 -0.34 -20.28
N ALA A 7 64.20 0.15 -19.12
CA ALA A 7 63.46 0.04 -17.86
C ALA A 7 62.13 0.82 -17.86
N LEU A 8 62.11 2.00 -18.47
CA LEU A 8 60.89 2.81 -18.61
C LEU A 8 59.91 2.18 -19.61
N VAL A 9 60.41 1.66 -20.73
CA VAL A 9 59.60 0.95 -21.73
C VAL A 9 58.99 -0.32 -21.14
N ARG A 10 59.75 -1.07 -20.34
CA ARG A 10 59.25 -2.28 -19.66
C ARG A 10 58.16 -1.96 -18.65
N ARG A 11 58.33 -0.91 -17.84
CA ARG A 11 57.32 -0.43 -16.89
C ARG A 11 56.06 0.10 -17.58
N GLN A 12 56.19 0.73 -18.75
CA GLN A 12 55.04 1.17 -19.53
C GLN A 12 54.23 0.01 -20.11
N ASN A 13 54.89 -1.09 -20.50
CA ASN A 13 54.22 -2.30 -20.99
C ASN A 13 53.58 -3.15 -19.88
N GLU A 14 54.09 -3.07 -18.65
CA GLU A 14 53.48 -3.70 -17.48
C GLU A 14 52.18 -2.97 -17.09
N LEU A 15 52.18 -1.63 -17.07
CA LEU A 15 50.98 -0.84 -16.74
C LEU A 15 49.83 -0.99 -17.74
N LYS A 16 50.11 -1.29 -19.02
CA LYS A 16 49.07 -1.53 -20.05
C LYS A 16 48.45 -2.92 -20.02
N LYS A 17 49.03 -3.88 -19.28
CA LYS A 17 48.53 -5.27 -19.23
C LYS A 17 47.48 -5.50 -18.15
N ASP A 18 47.36 -4.58 -17.19
CA ASP A 18 46.47 -4.72 -16.04
C ASP A 18 45.07 -4.08 -16.21
N ASP A 19 44.79 -3.47 -17.37
CA ASP A 19 43.43 -3.03 -17.74
C ASP A 19 42.59 -4.24 -18.20
N ARG A 20 42.33 -5.19 -17.29
CA ARG A 20 41.38 -6.27 -17.50
C ARG A 20 39.97 -5.76 -17.24
N GLY A 21 39.32 -5.27 -18.29
CA GLY A 21 37.90 -4.91 -18.27
C GLY A 21 36.98 -6.12 -18.06
N PHE A 22 35.75 -5.87 -17.61
CA PHE A 22 34.70 -6.88 -17.47
C PHE A 22 34.41 -7.53 -18.83
N SER A 23 34.32 -8.85 -18.87
CA SER A 23 33.94 -9.57 -20.08
C SER A 23 32.44 -9.42 -20.34
N LEU A 24 32.05 -9.26 -21.61
CA LEU A 24 30.64 -9.23 -22.01
C LEU A 24 29.90 -10.50 -21.60
N ILE A 25 30.58 -11.65 -21.55
CA ILE A 25 29.97 -12.91 -21.13
C ILE A 25 29.72 -12.94 -19.61
N GLU A 26 30.56 -12.28 -18.82
CA GLU A 26 30.36 -12.17 -17.37
C GLU A 26 29.12 -11.33 -17.09
N LEU A 27 28.97 -10.22 -17.80
CA LEU A 27 27.78 -9.37 -17.69
C LEU A 27 26.52 -10.10 -18.20
N LEU A 28 26.64 -10.89 -19.28
CA LEU A 28 25.53 -11.67 -19.83
C LEU A 28 24.99 -12.73 -18.86
N VAL A 29 25.87 -13.47 -18.17
CA VAL A 29 25.45 -14.47 -17.18
C VAL A 29 24.78 -13.79 -15.97
N VAL A 30 25.26 -12.61 -15.56
CA VAL A 30 24.67 -11.87 -14.43
C VAL A 30 23.23 -11.45 -14.74
N VAL A 31 22.99 -10.83 -15.90
CA VAL A 31 21.61 -10.43 -16.27
C VAL A 31 20.70 -11.62 -16.51
N LEU A 32 21.24 -12.77 -16.95
CA LEU A 32 20.49 -14.02 -17.06
C LEU A 32 20.03 -14.52 -15.69
N ILE A 33 20.91 -14.54 -14.69
CA ILE A 33 20.55 -14.96 -13.33
C ILE A 33 19.53 -13.99 -12.72
N ILE A 34 19.76 -12.67 -12.82
CA ILE A 34 18.81 -11.66 -12.33
C ILE A 34 17.46 -11.79 -13.05
N GLY A 35 17.47 -12.09 -14.35
CA GLY A 35 16.25 -12.32 -15.13
C GLY A 35 15.42 -13.50 -14.61
N VAL A 36 16.06 -14.62 -14.29
CA VAL A 36 15.38 -15.79 -13.70
C VAL A 36 14.81 -15.46 -12.32
N LEU A 37 15.58 -14.76 -11.47
CA LEU A 37 15.10 -14.35 -10.15
C LEU A 37 13.93 -13.37 -10.24
N ALA A 38 14.01 -12.39 -11.14
CA ALA A 38 12.95 -11.40 -11.35
C ALA A 38 11.65 -12.04 -11.84
N ALA A 39 11.73 -13.03 -12.74
CA ALA A 39 10.56 -13.74 -13.25
C ALA A 39 9.72 -14.41 -12.15
N ILE A 40 10.37 -14.91 -11.09
CA ILE A 40 9.70 -15.53 -9.94
C ILE A 40 9.32 -14.48 -8.90
N ALA A 41 10.20 -13.52 -8.62
CA ALA A 41 10.02 -12.54 -7.56
C ALA A 41 8.90 -11.53 -7.84
N ILE A 42 8.77 -11.05 -9.09
CA ILE A 42 7.78 -10.02 -9.46
C ILE A 42 6.33 -10.44 -9.18
N PRO A 43 5.82 -11.61 -9.65
CA PRO A 43 4.43 -11.98 -9.41
C PRO A 43 4.14 -12.18 -7.91
N VAL A 44 5.08 -12.75 -7.16
CA VAL A 44 4.97 -12.92 -5.70
C VAL A 44 4.89 -11.55 -5.02
N TYR A 45 5.78 -10.62 -5.38
CA TYR A 45 5.80 -9.27 -4.83
C TYR A 45 4.49 -8.53 -5.07
N ILE A 46 3.95 -8.57 -6.30
CA ILE A 46 2.65 -7.96 -6.62
C ILE A 46 1.53 -8.55 -5.75
N GLY A 47 1.51 -9.88 -5.56
CA GLY A 47 0.56 -10.54 -4.67
C GLY A 47 0.66 -10.04 -3.23
N THR A 48 1.87 -9.90 -2.69
CA THR A 48 2.07 -9.38 -1.32
C THR A 48 1.63 -7.93 -1.15
N VAL A 49 1.90 -7.07 -2.13
CA VAL A 49 1.46 -5.67 -2.11
C VAL A 49 -0.07 -5.60 -2.16
N ASN A 50 -0.71 -6.39 -3.03
CA ASN A 50 -2.17 -6.42 -3.13
C ASN A 50 -2.82 -6.93 -1.83
N ALA A 51 -2.25 -7.96 -1.19
CA ALA A 51 -2.73 -8.44 0.10
C ALA A 51 -2.58 -7.39 1.20
N ALA A 52 -1.46 -6.66 1.22
CA ALA A 52 -1.26 -5.56 2.17
C ALA A 52 -2.27 -4.41 1.94
N LYS A 53 -2.52 -4.03 0.68
CA LYS A 53 -3.57 -3.05 0.32
C LYS A 53 -4.94 -3.50 0.81
N ALA A 54 -5.29 -4.77 0.58
CA ALA A 54 -6.58 -5.31 1.01
C ALA A 54 -6.74 -5.29 2.54
N SER A 55 -5.71 -5.69 3.28
CA SER A 55 -5.70 -5.64 4.74
C SER A 55 -5.79 -4.22 5.29
N ALA A 56 -5.14 -3.25 4.62
CA ALA A 56 -5.22 -1.85 5.04
C ALA A 56 -6.63 -1.27 4.87
N VAL A 57 -7.32 -1.61 3.77
CA VAL A 57 -8.72 -1.22 3.56
C VAL A 57 -9.65 -1.89 4.57
N GLU A 58 -9.45 -3.18 4.89
CA GLU A 58 -10.22 -3.88 5.93
C GLU A 58 -10.04 -3.25 7.32
N ALA A 59 -8.81 -2.83 7.63
CA ALA A 59 -8.53 -2.12 8.87
C ALA A 59 -9.28 -0.77 8.93
N ALA A 60 -9.23 0.02 7.84
CA ALA A 60 -9.97 1.27 7.75
C ALA A 60 -11.49 1.06 7.86
N ALA A 61 -12.01 -0.01 7.26
CA ALA A 61 -13.42 -0.38 7.37
C ALA A 61 -13.82 -0.68 8.83
N THR A 62 -12.98 -1.43 9.53
CA THR A 62 -13.17 -1.73 10.96
C THR A 62 -13.12 -0.46 11.81
N THR A 63 -12.19 0.45 11.53
CA THR A 63 -12.10 1.76 12.19
C THR A 63 -13.35 2.61 11.95
N ALA A 64 -13.87 2.65 10.71
CA ALA A 64 -15.10 3.37 10.39
C ALA A 64 -16.28 2.80 11.19
N LYS A 65 -16.43 1.47 11.22
CA LYS A 65 -17.48 0.81 12.01
C LYS A 65 -17.41 1.13 13.49
N ALA A 66 -16.23 0.99 14.10
CA ALA A 66 -16.04 1.25 15.52
C ALA A 66 -16.30 2.73 15.87
N THR A 67 -15.84 3.64 15.01
CA THR A 67 -16.02 5.09 15.18
C THR A 67 -17.49 5.47 15.03
N TYR A 68 -18.19 4.91 14.03
CA TYR A 68 -19.60 5.14 13.82
C TYR A 68 -20.42 4.77 15.06
N THR A 69 -20.24 3.55 15.58
CA THR A 69 -20.92 3.10 16.80
C THR A 69 -20.69 4.05 17.97
N ALA A 70 -19.45 4.52 18.17
CA ALA A 70 -19.13 5.45 19.25
C ALA A 70 -19.83 6.82 19.06
N LEU A 71 -19.84 7.35 17.84
CA LEU A 71 -20.45 8.64 17.53
C LEU A 71 -21.98 8.62 17.62
N VAL A 72 -22.63 7.51 17.23
CA VAL A 72 -24.08 7.35 17.39
C VAL A 72 -24.47 7.47 18.87
N PHE A 73 -23.74 6.81 19.78
CA PHE A 73 -24.00 6.93 21.22
C PHE A 73 -23.76 8.34 21.76
N GLU A 74 -22.78 9.07 21.22
CA GLU A 74 -22.51 10.46 21.60
C GLU A 74 -23.64 11.42 21.18
N TYR A 75 -24.19 11.21 19.99
CA TYR A 75 -25.19 12.10 19.38
C TYR A 75 -26.66 11.77 19.71
N GLU A 76 -26.98 10.54 20.12
CA GLU A 76 -28.36 10.15 20.51
C GLU A 76 -28.91 10.96 21.71
N SER A 77 -28.07 11.75 22.38
CA SER A 77 -28.49 12.60 23.49
C SER A 77 -29.23 13.89 23.08
N ASP A 78 -29.28 14.29 21.79
CA ASP A 78 -29.68 15.68 21.46
C ASP A 78 -30.46 15.93 20.13
N SER A 79 -30.88 14.93 19.34
CA SER A 79 -31.46 15.22 17.99
C SER A 79 -32.33 14.13 17.32
N ASP A 80 -32.91 14.45 16.14
CA ASP A 80 -33.63 13.53 15.25
C ASP A 80 -32.68 12.42 14.77
N PRO A 81 -33.03 11.13 14.99
CA PRO A 81 -32.15 10.00 14.76
C PRO A 81 -31.58 9.93 13.33
N THR A 82 -32.35 10.35 12.33
CA THR A 82 -31.90 10.30 10.93
C THR A 82 -30.74 11.27 10.64
N THR A 83 -30.76 12.45 11.25
CA THR A 83 -29.70 13.45 11.13
C THR A 83 -28.45 13.04 11.91
N THR A 84 -28.65 12.43 13.08
CA THR A 84 -27.60 11.85 13.92
C THR A 84 -26.79 10.80 13.18
N TRP A 85 -27.45 9.82 12.55
CA TRP A 85 -26.76 8.73 11.86
C TRP A 85 -25.98 9.20 10.64
N SER A 86 -26.56 10.13 9.86
CA SER A 86 -25.87 10.70 8.70
C SER A 86 -24.62 11.49 9.11
N GLN A 87 -24.67 12.22 10.23
CA GLN A 87 -23.53 12.96 10.75
C GLN A 87 -22.45 12.01 11.27
N ALA A 88 -22.82 11.05 12.12
CA ALA A 88 -21.91 10.04 12.66
C ALA A 88 -21.22 9.23 11.54
N ALA A 89 -21.97 8.83 10.52
CA ALA A 89 -21.42 8.09 9.38
C ALA A 89 -20.39 8.93 8.61
N THR A 90 -20.71 10.19 8.31
CA THR A 90 -19.81 11.08 7.57
C THR A 90 -18.52 11.35 8.35
N GLU A 91 -18.62 11.58 9.66
CA GLU A 91 -17.44 11.80 10.50
C GLU A 91 -16.61 10.52 10.67
N ALA A 92 -17.25 9.37 10.86
CA ALA A 92 -16.57 8.08 10.93
C ALA A 92 -15.80 7.76 9.64
N ALA A 93 -16.39 8.03 8.48
CA ALA A 93 -15.73 7.91 7.18
C ALA A 93 -14.53 8.85 7.06
N GLY A 94 -14.67 10.11 7.49
CA GLY A 94 -13.59 11.09 7.52
C GLY A 94 -12.42 10.67 8.42
N LYS A 95 -12.71 10.10 9.59
CA LYS A 95 -11.70 9.61 10.54
C LYS A 95 -11.00 8.32 10.10
N ALA A 96 -11.67 7.48 9.31
CA ALA A 96 -11.10 6.26 8.76
C ALA A 96 -10.31 6.48 7.46
N THR A 97 -10.46 7.64 6.83
CA THR A 97 -9.73 8.04 5.62
C THR A 97 -8.26 8.36 5.95
N SER A 98 -7.35 7.99 5.05
CA SER A 98 -5.90 8.23 5.15
C SER A 98 -5.35 8.64 3.77
N ALA A 99 -4.05 8.90 3.66
CA ALA A 99 -3.44 9.37 2.41
C ALA A 99 -3.75 8.46 1.20
N ASP A 100 -3.70 7.13 1.40
CA ASP A 100 -3.87 6.14 0.34
C ASP A 100 -5.21 5.38 0.41
N ILE A 101 -6.05 5.69 1.41
CA ILE A 101 -7.32 5.00 1.66
C ILE A 101 -8.44 6.03 1.75
N SER A 102 -9.42 5.94 0.84
CA SER A 102 -10.64 6.73 0.93
C SER A 102 -11.76 5.89 1.54
N VAL A 103 -12.46 6.44 2.53
CA VAL A 103 -13.68 5.84 3.08
C VAL A 103 -14.82 6.81 2.85
N VAL A 104 -15.90 6.34 2.24
CA VAL A 104 -17.10 7.14 1.95
C VAL A 104 -18.36 6.43 2.44
N VAL A 105 -19.36 7.20 2.82
CA VAL A 105 -20.70 6.68 3.15
C VAL A 105 -21.48 6.49 1.85
N ALA A 106 -22.07 5.32 1.66
CA ALA A 106 -22.94 5.03 0.54
C ALA A 106 -24.40 5.36 0.92
N GLY A 107 -24.97 6.35 0.23
CA GLY A 107 -26.35 6.77 0.44
C GLY A 107 -26.60 7.48 1.78
N THR A 108 -27.88 7.76 2.05
CA THR A 108 -28.34 8.32 3.32
C THR A 108 -28.87 7.19 4.19
N PRO A 109 -28.36 7.00 5.41
CA PRO A 109 -28.81 5.90 6.26
C PRO A 109 -30.25 6.11 6.71
N ALA A 110 -31.09 5.10 6.51
CA ALA A 110 -32.50 5.11 6.90
C ALA A 110 -32.71 4.65 8.36
N THR A 111 -31.77 3.87 8.89
CA THR A 111 -31.72 3.37 10.26
C THR A 111 -30.27 3.42 10.79
N ALA A 112 -30.08 3.25 12.11
CA ALA A 112 -28.75 3.12 12.72
C ALA A 112 -27.95 1.91 12.19
N ASP A 113 -28.64 0.94 11.58
CA ASP A 113 -28.06 -0.34 11.17
C ASP A 113 -27.89 -0.45 9.66
N ASP A 114 -28.43 0.51 8.90
CA ASP A 114 -28.38 0.59 7.44
C ASP A 114 -27.31 1.59 6.96
N VAL A 115 -26.18 1.67 7.66
CA VAL A 115 -25.03 2.46 7.17
C VAL A 115 -24.11 1.57 6.36
N GLU A 116 -23.92 1.95 5.10
CA GLU A 116 -22.99 1.30 4.18
C GLU A 116 -21.80 2.22 3.96
N PHE A 117 -20.61 1.66 4.09
CA PHE A 117 -19.36 2.35 3.82
C PHE A 117 -18.66 1.68 2.65
N THR A 118 -18.01 2.48 1.82
CA THR A 118 -17.13 2.00 0.75
C THR A 118 -15.72 2.48 1.04
N ALA A 119 -14.78 1.55 1.14
CA ALA A 119 -13.37 1.85 1.35
C ALA A 119 -12.53 1.43 0.13
N THR A 120 -11.66 2.32 -0.33
CA THR A 120 -10.87 2.12 -1.56
C THR A 120 -9.40 2.47 -1.31
N HIS A 121 -8.49 1.71 -1.94
CA HIS A 121 -7.06 2.02 -1.97
C HIS A 121 -6.62 2.14 -3.42
N ASP A 122 -6.31 3.38 -3.86
CA ASP A 122 -5.75 3.69 -5.19
C ASP A 122 -6.50 2.96 -6.34
N ASP A 123 -7.83 3.17 -6.43
CA ASP A 123 -8.79 2.54 -7.37
C ASP A 123 -9.05 1.03 -7.24
N THR A 124 -8.37 0.33 -6.32
CA THR A 124 -8.82 -1.01 -5.89
C THR A 124 -9.95 -0.84 -4.88
N ALA A 125 -11.19 -0.81 -5.36
CA ALA A 125 -12.36 -0.85 -4.50
C ALA A 125 -12.47 -2.22 -3.85
N ILE A 126 -12.58 -2.26 -2.52
CA ILE A 126 -13.20 -3.42 -1.87
C ILE A 126 -14.71 -3.19 -1.93
N ALA A 127 -15.47 -4.26 -2.18
CA ALA A 127 -16.93 -4.24 -2.16
C ALA A 127 -17.44 -3.52 -0.90
N PRO A 128 -18.58 -2.80 -1.00
CA PRO A 128 -19.08 -2.03 0.12
C PRO A 128 -19.31 -2.93 1.34
N PHE A 129 -19.00 -2.41 2.52
CA PHE A 129 -19.22 -3.10 3.77
C PHE A 129 -20.31 -2.38 4.56
N THR A 130 -21.21 -3.16 5.16
CA THR A 130 -22.30 -2.63 5.97
C THR A 130 -21.95 -2.72 7.45
N THR A 131 -22.23 -1.66 8.19
CA THR A 131 -22.10 -1.67 9.63
C THR A 131 -23.43 -2.10 10.24
N SER A 132 -23.55 -3.39 10.57
CA SER A 132 -24.56 -3.80 11.55
C SER A 132 -24.08 -3.37 12.93
N THR A 133 -24.69 -2.32 13.46
CA THR A 133 -24.68 -2.00 14.88
C THR A 133 -25.72 -2.93 15.50
N GLY A 134 -25.33 -3.90 16.32
CA GLY A 134 -26.33 -4.58 17.13
C GLY A 134 -26.80 -3.57 18.16
N ALA A 135 -27.87 -2.81 17.90
CA ALA A 135 -28.41 -1.88 18.89
C ALA A 135 -28.66 -2.63 20.22
N PRO A 136 -28.31 -2.07 21.40
CA PRO A 136 -28.72 -2.66 22.66
C PRO A 136 -30.24 -2.67 22.69
N THR A 137 -30.85 -3.85 22.60
CA THR A 137 -32.27 -4.03 22.86
C THR A 137 -32.56 -3.46 24.25
N SER A 138 -33.48 -2.50 24.33
CA SER A 138 -33.94 -1.87 25.57
C SER A 138 -34.36 -2.89 26.63
#